data_AF-A0ABD5X0L1-F1
#
_entry.id   AF-A0ABD5X0L1-F1
#
_cell.length_a   1.000
_cell.length_b   1.000
_cell.length_c   1.000
_cell.angle_alpha   90.00
_cell.angle_beta   90.00
_cell.angle_gamma   90.00
#
_symmetry.space_group_name_H-M   'P 1'
#
loop_
_entity.id
_entity.type
_entity.pdbx_description
1 polymer ?
#
loop_
_entity_poly.entity_id
_entity_poly.type
_entity_poly.pdbx_seq_one_letter_code
_entity_poly.pdbx_strand_id
1 'polypeptide(L)'
;MSLGVTIVAGLGLLVALALAGGSVHLATQGGLNSVSLSAKKASILLGVQGLGITVVVGSPAVVGMAFWELAPETIGLNESVIALPLGIGVGCASFGVFVGVKTPFEAAGLSFSQPFEDAMPKTGWEMGCYAGGIAVASSAEELLFRGSLIGAMAAILSVSPWLLIVPSAILFGFAHADRGSGHIVVLTLLGIGWGILFVFSGLVAAAIAHVVTNGLYVFYLGFVTNDKSTNDSHEQGTSV
;
A
#
# COMPACT_ATOMS: atom_id res chain seq x y z
N MET A 1 -29.99 -10.21 12.40
CA MET A 1 -28.74 -10.66 11.76
C MET A 1 -28.47 -12.09 12.19
N SER A 2 -28.30 -13.02 11.24
CA SER A 2 -28.05 -14.43 11.60
C SER A 2 -26.62 -14.60 12.09
N LEU A 3 -26.41 -15.53 13.01
CA LEU A 3 -25.12 -15.86 13.63
C LEU A 3 -23.99 -16.14 12.60
N GLY A 4 -24.37 -16.56 11.38
CA GLY A 4 -23.44 -16.79 10.27
C GLY A 4 -22.76 -15.52 9.75
N VAL A 5 -23.42 -14.34 9.81
CA VAL A 5 -22.87 -13.06 9.34
C VAL A 5 -21.69 -12.61 10.20
N THR A 6 -21.80 -12.77 11.52
CA THR A 6 -20.75 -12.40 12.48
C THR A 6 -19.55 -13.33 12.39
N ILE A 7 -19.79 -14.62 12.14
CA ILE A 7 -18.73 -15.64 12.04
C ILE A 7 -17.90 -15.43 10.76
N VAL A 8 -18.51 -15.14 9.62
CA VAL A 8 -17.80 -14.93 8.35
C VAL A 8 -17.02 -13.60 8.33
N ALA A 9 -17.60 -12.52 8.86
CA ALA A 9 -16.88 -11.24 9.00
C ALA A 9 -15.69 -11.37 9.99
N GLY A 10 -15.87 -12.10 11.09
CA GLY A 10 -14.80 -12.42 12.03
C GLY A 10 -13.70 -13.30 11.43
N LEU A 11 -14.07 -14.29 10.61
CA LEU A 11 -13.12 -15.14 9.87
C LEU A 11 -12.35 -14.36 8.79
N GLY A 12 -13.00 -13.46 8.05
CA GLY A 12 -12.33 -12.60 7.08
C GLY A 12 -11.29 -11.69 7.72
N LEU A 13 -11.62 -11.10 8.89
CA LEU A 13 -10.68 -10.29 9.67
C LEU A 13 -9.54 -11.13 10.25
N LEU A 14 -9.82 -12.34 10.76
CA LEU A 14 -8.81 -13.27 11.28
C LEU A 14 -7.87 -13.79 10.19
N VAL A 15 -8.37 -14.05 8.98
CA VAL A 15 -7.55 -14.47 7.83
C VAL A 15 -6.68 -13.31 7.33
N ALA A 16 -7.21 -12.09 7.27
CA ALA A 16 -6.42 -10.90 6.93
C ALA A 16 -5.29 -10.65 7.95
N LEU A 17 -5.57 -10.81 9.24
CA LEU A 17 -4.58 -10.70 10.32
C LEU A 17 -3.55 -11.84 10.30
N ALA A 18 -3.98 -13.08 10.04
CA ALA A 18 -3.10 -14.25 9.96
C ALA A 18 -2.15 -14.19 8.75
N LEU A 19 -2.58 -13.61 7.63
CA LEU A 19 -1.76 -13.47 6.42
C LEU A 19 -0.83 -12.25 6.47
N ALA A 20 -1.25 -11.17 7.12
CA ALA A 20 -0.33 -10.08 7.49
C ALA A 20 0.80 -10.59 8.41
N GLY A 21 0.47 -11.46 9.38
CA GLY A 21 1.47 -12.14 10.23
C GLY A 21 2.31 -13.21 9.51
N GLY A 22 1.72 -13.97 8.58
CA GLY A 22 2.41 -15.03 7.83
C GLY A 22 3.44 -14.50 6.82
N SER A 23 3.17 -13.31 6.25
CA SER A 23 4.09 -12.61 5.34
C SER A 23 5.37 -12.16 6.06
N VAL A 24 5.27 -11.81 7.34
CA VAL A 24 6.42 -11.49 8.22
C VAL A 24 7.28 -12.73 8.48
N HIS A 25 6.67 -13.91 8.61
CA HIS A 25 7.40 -15.14 8.91
C HIS A 25 8.18 -15.69 7.71
N LEU A 26 7.60 -15.66 6.50
CA LEU A 26 8.25 -16.17 5.28
C LEU A 26 9.42 -15.30 4.79
N ALA A 27 9.39 -13.99 5.04
CA ALA A 27 10.50 -13.09 4.75
C ALA A 27 11.73 -13.35 5.64
N THR A 28 11.53 -13.88 6.85
CA THR A 28 12.61 -14.11 7.83
C THR A 28 13.32 -15.46 7.71
N GLN A 29 12.80 -16.42 6.93
CA GLN A 29 13.28 -17.82 6.93
C GLN A 29 13.91 -18.30 5.60
N GLY A 30 14.02 -17.46 4.57
CA GLY A 30 14.43 -17.91 3.23
C GLY A 30 15.87 -17.60 2.83
N GLY A 31 16.85 -18.32 3.37
CA GLY A 31 18.19 -18.36 2.78
C GLY A 31 18.15 -18.88 1.34
N LEU A 32 18.42 -18.01 0.36
CA LEU A 32 18.65 -18.40 -1.03
C LEU A 32 20.03 -17.90 -1.45
N ASN A 33 21.01 -18.75 -1.17
CA ASN A 33 22.37 -18.59 -1.66
C ASN A 33 22.41 -18.64 -3.19
N SER A 34 23.17 -17.70 -3.75
CA SER A 34 23.72 -17.63 -5.11
C SER A 34 22.78 -17.20 -6.26
N VAL A 35 23.37 -16.35 -7.11
CA VAL A 35 22.94 -15.85 -8.43
C VAL A 35 22.22 -14.48 -8.45
N SER A 36 22.82 -13.57 -9.22
CA SER A 36 22.53 -12.15 -9.48
C SER A 36 21.12 -11.86 -10.03
N LEU A 37 20.11 -12.01 -9.16
CA LEU A 37 18.68 -11.98 -9.51
C LEU A 37 17.92 -10.92 -8.69
N SER A 38 18.52 -9.77 -8.35
CA SER A 38 17.96 -8.86 -7.33
C SER A 38 16.75 -8.03 -7.80
N ALA A 39 16.81 -7.41 -8.98
CA ALA A 39 15.72 -6.54 -9.48
C ALA A 39 14.51 -7.34 -10.02
N LYS A 40 14.74 -8.42 -10.79
CA LYS A 40 13.66 -9.31 -11.25
C LYS A 40 12.91 -9.97 -10.10
N LYS A 41 13.63 -10.43 -9.05
CA LYS A 41 12.98 -11.01 -7.86
C LYS A 41 12.17 -9.97 -7.10
N ALA A 42 12.62 -8.73 -6.98
CA ALA A 42 11.87 -7.68 -6.29
C ALA A 42 10.58 -7.27 -7.03
N SER A 43 10.63 -7.08 -8.35
CA SER A 43 9.42 -6.79 -9.14
C SER A 43 8.46 -7.97 -9.17
N ILE A 44 8.97 -9.20 -9.18
CA ILE A 44 8.16 -10.42 -9.03
C ILE A 44 7.62 -10.53 -7.61
N LEU A 45 8.36 -10.16 -6.57
CA LEU A 45 7.91 -10.25 -5.18
C LEU A 45 6.85 -9.19 -4.86
N LEU A 46 7.02 -7.94 -5.31
CA LEU A 46 6.01 -6.89 -5.22
C LEU A 46 4.79 -7.22 -6.07
N GLY A 47 5.02 -7.76 -7.27
CA GLY A 47 3.97 -8.28 -8.14
C GLY A 47 3.20 -9.44 -7.50
N VAL A 48 3.87 -10.40 -6.87
CA VAL A 48 3.28 -11.57 -6.19
C VAL A 48 2.64 -11.20 -4.85
N GLN A 49 3.17 -10.21 -4.12
CA GLN A 49 2.55 -9.64 -2.93
C GLN A 49 1.26 -8.89 -3.30
N GLY A 50 1.31 -8.04 -4.33
CA GLY A 50 0.14 -7.36 -4.88
C GLY A 50 -0.88 -8.33 -5.47
N LEU A 51 -0.47 -9.33 -6.26
CA LEU A 51 -1.35 -10.37 -6.80
C LEU A 51 -1.90 -11.27 -5.70
N GLY A 52 -1.11 -11.60 -4.68
CA GLY A 52 -1.52 -12.41 -3.53
C GLY A 52 -2.60 -11.71 -2.70
N ILE A 53 -2.42 -10.41 -2.45
CA ILE A 53 -3.42 -9.55 -1.80
C ILE A 53 -4.67 -9.39 -2.69
N THR A 54 -4.50 -9.21 -4.01
CA THR A 54 -5.62 -9.10 -4.97
C THR A 54 -6.42 -10.40 -5.06
N VAL A 55 -5.77 -11.55 -5.14
CA VAL A 55 -6.39 -12.86 -5.34
C VAL A 55 -7.02 -13.37 -4.04
N VAL A 56 -6.35 -13.19 -2.90
CA VAL A 56 -6.84 -13.68 -1.61
C VAL A 56 -7.85 -12.71 -0.98
N VAL A 57 -7.72 -11.40 -1.20
CA VAL A 57 -8.53 -10.38 -0.51
C VAL A 57 -9.26 -9.38 -1.41
N GLY A 58 -9.05 -9.39 -2.72
CA GLY A 58 -10.11 -8.99 -3.66
C GLY A 58 -11.27 -9.99 -3.62
N SER A 59 -11.02 -11.21 -3.12
CA SER A 59 -12.04 -12.25 -2.99
C SER A 59 -13.20 -11.85 -2.07
N PRO A 60 -13.09 -11.23 -0.88
CA PRO A 60 -14.26 -10.79 -0.10
C PRO A 60 -15.07 -9.65 -0.73
N ALA A 61 -14.46 -8.71 -1.47
CA ALA A 61 -15.24 -7.71 -2.23
C ALA A 61 -15.97 -8.36 -3.40
N VAL A 62 -15.29 -9.22 -4.16
CA VAL A 62 -15.88 -9.96 -5.29
C VAL A 62 -16.91 -10.98 -4.81
N VAL A 63 -16.66 -11.67 -3.69
CA VAL A 63 -17.57 -12.57 -2.99
C VAL A 63 -18.72 -11.78 -2.38
N GLY A 64 -18.49 -10.59 -1.82
CA GLY A 64 -19.58 -9.72 -1.36
C GLY A 64 -20.48 -9.28 -2.51
N MET A 65 -19.92 -8.86 -3.65
CA MET A 65 -20.69 -8.54 -4.86
C MET A 65 -21.43 -9.78 -5.42
N ALA A 66 -20.79 -10.95 -5.42
CA ALA A 66 -21.36 -12.16 -6.03
C ALA A 66 -22.32 -12.94 -5.11
N PHE A 67 -22.01 -13.07 -3.82
CA PHE A 67 -22.83 -13.81 -2.84
C PHE A 67 -23.84 -12.92 -2.12
N TRP A 68 -23.56 -11.63 -1.98
CA TRP A 68 -24.41 -10.69 -1.23
C TRP A 68 -25.07 -9.63 -2.14
N GLU A 69 -24.92 -9.76 -3.46
CA GLU A 69 -25.48 -8.86 -4.47
C GLU A 69 -25.16 -7.38 -4.17
N LEU A 70 -23.98 -7.11 -3.61
CA LEU A 70 -23.57 -5.74 -3.31
C LEU A 70 -23.44 -4.94 -4.61
N ALA A 71 -24.08 -3.76 -4.62
CA ALA A 71 -23.97 -2.84 -5.74
C ALA A 71 -22.54 -2.26 -5.83
N PRO A 72 -21.98 -2.01 -7.03
CA PRO A 72 -20.61 -1.49 -7.20
C PRO A 72 -20.34 -0.20 -6.42
N GLU A 73 -21.36 0.62 -6.18
CA GLU A 73 -21.28 1.86 -5.42
C GLU A 73 -20.93 1.60 -3.95
N THR A 74 -21.27 0.43 -3.41
CA THR A 74 -20.94 0.05 -2.02
C THR A 74 -19.44 -0.09 -1.78
N ILE A 75 -18.70 -0.47 -2.83
CA ILE A 75 -17.23 -0.53 -2.80
C ILE A 75 -16.61 0.74 -3.40
N GLY A 76 -17.39 1.79 -3.62
CA GLY A 76 -16.94 3.09 -4.11
C GLY A 76 -16.61 3.13 -5.61
N LEU A 77 -17.15 2.22 -6.42
CA LEU A 77 -17.08 2.29 -7.88
C LEU A 77 -18.21 3.17 -8.42
N ASN A 78 -18.18 4.46 -8.08
CA ASN A 78 -19.05 5.47 -8.65
C ASN A 78 -18.34 6.23 -9.77
N GLU A 79 -19.05 6.56 -10.85
CA GLU A 79 -18.52 7.46 -11.86
C GLU A 79 -18.33 8.86 -11.24
N SER A 80 -17.10 9.37 -11.26
CA SER A 80 -16.77 10.69 -10.72
C SER A 80 -15.73 11.38 -11.59
N VAL A 81 -16.14 12.43 -12.29
CA VAL A 81 -15.26 13.24 -13.14
C VAL A 81 -14.18 13.97 -12.35
N ILE A 82 -14.38 14.18 -11.04
CA ILE A 82 -13.41 14.85 -10.17
C ILE A 82 -12.43 13.87 -9.52
N ALA A 83 -12.64 12.55 -9.63
CA ALA A 83 -11.81 11.56 -8.95
C ALA A 83 -10.33 11.63 -9.37
N LEU A 84 -10.07 11.87 -10.66
CA LEU A 84 -8.71 11.99 -11.19
C LEU A 84 -7.96 13.22 -10.65
N PRO A 85 -8.42 14.46 -10.86
CA PRO A 85 -7.71 15.63 -10.35
C PRO A 85 -7.62 15.65 -8.82
N LEU A 86 -8.67 15.21 -8.12
CA LEU A 86 -8.66 15.13 -6.66
C LEU A 86 -7.66 14.09 -6.17
N GLY A 87 -7.67 12.88 -6.75
CA GLY A 87 -6.73 11.82 -6.43
C GLY A 87 -5.29 12.26 -6.64
N ILE A 88 -4.98 12.91 -7.77
CA ILE A 88 -3.64 13.46 -8.02
C ILE A 88 -3.26 14.48 -6.95
N GLY A 89 -4.14 15.45 -6.65
CA GLY A 89 -3.87 16.48 -5.65
C GLY A 89 -3.60 15.89 -4.26
N VAL A 90 -4.42 14.95 -3.81
CA VAL A 90 -4.25 14.26 -2.52
C VAL A 90 -3.01 13.37 -2.53
N GLY A 91 -2.69 12.71 -3.64
CA GLY A 91 -1.49 11.89 -3.78
C GLY A 91 -0.20 12.71 -3.66
N CYS A 92 -0.13 13.87 -4.32
CA CYS A 92 0.98 14.80 -4.18
C CYS A 92 1.12 15.30 -2.73
N ALA A 93 0.01 15.65 -2.09
CA ALA A 93 0.02 16.09 -0.69
C ALA A 93 0.49 14.96 0.25
N SER A 94 0.02 13.73 0.03
CA SER A 94 0.41 12.54 0.79
C SER A 94 1.90 12.24 0.67
N PHE A 95 2.46 12.36 -0.55
CA PHE A 95 3.90 12.28 -0.78
C PHE A 95 4.67 13.36 -0.01
N GLY A 96 4.19 14.61 -0.03
CA GLY A 96 4.79 15.70 0.73
C GLY A 96 4.78 15.44 2.24
N VAL A 97 3.68 14.92 2.78
CA VAL A 97 3.59 14.48 4.19
C VAL A 97 4.62 13.39 4.46
N PHE A 98 4.68 12.35 3.63
CA PHE A 98 5.59 11.22 3.83
C PHE A 98 7.06 11.68 3.92
N VAL A 99 7.50 12.51 2.98
CA VAL A 99 8.87 13.05 2.97
C VAL A 99 9.09 13.99 4.16
N GLY A 100 8.12 14.84 4.47
CA GLY A 100 8.24 15.86 5.51
C GLY A 100 8.28 15.31 6.93
N VAL A 101 7.65 14.16 7.21
CA VAL A 101 7.60 13.59 8.57
C VAL A 101 8.79 12.71 8.92
N LYS A 102 9.59 12.28 7.94
CA LYS A 102 10.71 11.36 8.18
C LYS A 102 11.68 11.89 9.24
N THR A 103 12.26 13.07 9.01
CA THR A 103 13.22 13.71 9.92
C THR A 103 12.67 13.94 11.33
N PRO A 104 11.48 14.55 11.53
CA PRO A 104 10.95 14.74 12.88
C PRO A 104 10.60 13.42 13.58
N PHE A 105 10.17 12.39 12.84
CA PHE A 105 9.87 11.08 13.43
C PHE A 105 11.15 10.35 13.85
N GLU A 106 12.22 10.42 13.05
CA GLU A 106 13.54 9.92 13.44
C GLU A 106 14.10 10.67 14.66
N ALA A 107 13.92 12.00 14.72
CA ALA A 107 14.27 12.79 15.90
C ALA A 107 13.46 12.41 17.15
N ALA A 108 12.24 11.89 16.96
CA ALA A 108 11.39 11.34 18.01
C ALA A 108 11.71 9.87 18.35
N GLY A 109 12.73 9.26 17.73
CA GLY A 109 13.16 7.89 17.99
C GLY A 109 12.38 6.81 17.23
N LEU A 110 11.58 7.19 16.23
CA LEU A 110 10.88 6.23 15.37
C LEU A 110 11.79 5.76 14.22
N SER A 111 11.74 4.46 13.92
CA SER A 111 12.61 3.86 12.91
C SER A 111 11.93 3.81 11.53
N PHE A 112 12.72 4.05 10.49
CA PHE A 112 12.35 3.79 9.10
C PHE A 112 13.39 2.84 8.50
N SER A 113 12.97 1.69 7.99
CA SER A 113 13.86 0.84 7.21
C SER A 113 14.18 1.52 5.88
N GLN A 114 15.44 1.46 5.45
CA GLN A 114 15.80 1.89 4.10
C GLN A 114 15.10 0.99 3.06
N PRO A 115 14.75 1.54 1.88
CA PRO A 115 14.34 0.70 0.76
C PRO A 115 15.42 -0.33 0.46
N PHE A 116 15.02 -1.46 -0.12
CA PHE A 116 15.98 -2.41 -0.68
C PHE A 116 16.71 -1.70 -1.84
N GLU A 117 17.86 -1.09 -1.57
CA GLU A 117 18.69 -0.43 -2.61
C GLU A 117 18.99 -1.40 -3.77
N ASP A 118 19.17 -2.69 -3.44
CA ASP A 118 19.37 -3.77 -4.41
C ASP A 118 18.14 -4.10 -5.27
N ALA A 119 16.95 -3.65 -4.87
CA ALA A 119 15.68 -3.85 -5.56
C ALA A 119 15.32 -2.70 -6.51
N MET A 120 16.06 -1.59 -6.50
CA MET A 120 15.74 -0.45 -7.36
C MET A 120 15.93 -0.80 -8.85
N PRO A 121 14.99 -0.40 -9.72
CA PRO A 121 15.07 -0.67 -11.15
C PRO A 121 16.29 0.05 -11.77
N LYS A 122 17.06 -0.68 -12.59
CA LYS A 122 18.31 -0.19 -13.21
C LYS A 122 18.13 0.20 -14.68
N THR A 123 17.05 -0.24 -15.30
CA THR A 123 16.73 0.05 -16.71
C THR A 123 15.36 0.70 -16.85
N GLY A 124 15.12 1.40 -17.96
CA GLY A 124 13.80 1.99 -18.24
C GLY A 124 12.67 0.95 -18.32
N TRP A 125 12.98 -0.26 -18.80
CA TRP A 125 12.03 -1.38 -18.78
C TRP A 125 11.71 -1.85 -17.36
N GLU A 126 12.74 -2.05 -16.53
CA GLU A 126 12.54 -2.43 -15.12
C GLU A 126 11.75 -1.36 -14.38
N MET A 127 12.02 -0.07 -14.66
CA MET A 127 11.26 1.05 -14.09
C MET A 127 9.79 1.00 -14.52
N GLY A 128 9.51 0.74 -15.79
CA GLY A 128 8.14 0.56 -16.29
C GLY A 128 7.42 -0.61 -15.62
N CYS A 129 8.06 -1.77 -15.50
CA CYS A 129 7.49 -2.91 -14.78
C CYS A 129 7.26 -2.61 -13.29
N TYR A 130 8.19 -1.91 -12.65
CA TYR A 130 8.11 -1.56 -11.24
C TYR A 130 6.97 -0.57 -10.98
N ALA A 131 6.86 0.48 -11.81
CA ALA A 131 5.76 1.44 -11.76
C ALA A 131 4.40 0.77 -12.01
N GLY A 132 4.32 -0.12 -12.99
CA GLY A 132 3.10 -0.90 -13.24
C GLY A 132 2.73 -1.82 -12.08
N GLY A 133 3.71 -2.50 -11.48
CA GLY A 133 3.52 -3.35 -10.31
C GLY A 133 3.00 -2.56 -9.11
N ILE A 134 3.55 -1.37 -8.87
CA ILE A 134 3.07 -0.45 -7.82
C ILE A 134 1.66 0.03 -8.09
N ALA A 135 1.34 0.37 -9.34
CA ALA A 135 0.00 0.81 -9.69
C ALA A 135 -1.05 -0.26 -9.37
N VAL A 136 -0.74 -1.51 -9.72
CA VAL A 136 -1.60 -2.67 -9.41
C VAL A 136 -1.67 -2.93 -7.91
N ALA A 137 -0.54 -2.97 -7.21
CA ALA A 137 -0.48 -3.22 -5.77
C ALA A 137 -1.24 -2.15 -4.97
N SER A 138 -1.01 -0.86 -5.26
CA SER A 138 -1.69 0.25 -4.59
C SER A 138 -3.21 0.18 -4.82
N SER A 139 -3.63 -0.13 -6.05
CA SER A 139 -5.07 -0.27 -6.37
C SER A 139 -5.71 -1.47 -5.65
N ALA A 140 -4.98 -2.57 -5.54
CA ALA A 140 -5.43 -3.76 -4.81
C ALA A 140 -5.55 -3.51 -3.31
N GLU A 141 -4.59 -2.80 -2.73
CA GLU A 141 -4.62 -2.38 -1.33
C GLU A 141 -5.81 -1.44 -1.08
N GLU A 142 -6.09 -0.48 -1.96
CA GLU A 142 -7.29 0.34 -1.82
C GLU A 142 -8.58 -0.49 -1.92
N LEU A 143 -8.67 -1.44 -2.85
CA LEU A 143 -9.83 -2.32 -2.95
C LEU A 143 -10.03 -3.15 -1.67
N LEU A 144 -8.93 -3.61 -1.06
CA LEU A 144 -8.96 -4.30 0.22
C LEU A 144 -9.38 -3.37 1.36
N PHE A 145 -8.56 -2.36 1.66
CA PHE A 145 -8.72 -1.56 2.87
C PHE A 145 -9.90 -0.60 2.79
N ARG A 146 -10.26 -0.10 1.61
CA ARG A 146 -11.34 0.87 1.43
C ARG A 146 -12.58 0.18 0.88
N GLY A 147 -12.45 -0.47 -0.27
CA GLY A 147 -13.57 -1.18 -0.89
C GLY A 147 -14.17 -2.24 0.05
N SER A 148 -13.34 -3.12 0.60
CA SER A 148 -13.80 -4.24 1.43
C SER A 148 -14.00 -3.86 2.89
N LEU A 149 -12.94 -3.39 3.57
CA LEU A 149 -12.97 -3.17 5.02
C LEU A 149 -13.78 -1.93 5.45
N ILE A 150 -13.99 -0.96 4.55
CA ILE A 150 -14.84 0.20 4.83
C ILE A 150 -16.18 0.05 4.10
N GLY A 151 -16.19 0.00 2.77
CA GLY A 151 -17.41 -0.01 1.95
C GLY A 151 -18.31 -1.23 2.20
N ALA A 152 -17.82 -2.42 1.84
CA ALA A 152 -18.60 -3.65 1.95
C ALA A 152 -18.96 -3.97 3.41
N MET A 153 -18.04 -3.80 4.36
CA MET A 153 -18.31 -4.01 5.79
C MET A 153 -19.34 -3.03 6.34
N ALA A 154 -19.32 -1.75 5.94
CA ALA A 154 -20.35 -0.80 6.34
C ALA A 154 -21.73 -1.24 5.88
N ALA A 155 -21.84 -1.72 4.63
CA ALA A 155 -23.09 -2.25 4.07
C ALA A 155 -23.55 -3.52 4.81
N ILE A 156 -22.67 -4.51 4.97
CA ILE A 156 -22.99 -5.80 5.61
C ILE A 156 -23.40 -5.63 7.09
N LEU A 157 -22.71 -4.75 7.83
CA LEU A 157 -22.98 -4.50 9.23
C LEU A 157 -24.06 -3.43 9.45
N SER A 158 -24.52 -2.76 8.38
CA SER A 158 -25.46 -1.63 8.45
C SER A 158 -24.96 -0.51 9.38
N VAL A 159 -23.68 -0.19 9.31
CA VAL A 159 -23.03 0.87 10.11
C VAL A 159 -22.51 1.99 9.20
N SER A 160 -22.19 3.13 9.80
CA SER A 160 -21.55 4.23 9.09
C SER A 160 -20.12 3.85 8.65
N PRO A 161 -19.72 4.07 7.39
CA PRO A 161 -18.35 3.78 6.92
C PRO A 161 -17.29 4.60 7.65
N TRP A 162 -17.66 5.76 8.21
CA TRP A 162 -16.77 6.59 9.03
C TRP A 162 -16.20 5.84 10.25
N LEU A 163 -16.96 4.91 10.82
CA LEU A 163 -16.51 4.11 11.97
C LEU A 163 -15.40 3.12 11.61
N LEU A 164 -15.25 2.80 10.33
CA LEU A 164 -14.31 1.79 9.82
C LEU A 164 -13.00 2.40 9.31
N ILE A 165 -12.93 3.73 9.16
CA ILE A 165 -11.72 4.43 8.69
C ILE A 165 -10.53 4.16 9.61
N VAL A 166 -10.68 4.41 10.92
CA VAL A 166 -9.57 4.29 11.88
C VAL A 166 -9.11 2.84 12.02
N PRO A 167 -9.99 1.84 12.23
CA PRO A 167 -9.57 0.43 12.28
C PRO A 167 -8.88 -0.03 10.99
N SER A 168 -9.42 0.32 9.81
CA SER A 168 -8.83 -0.04 8.52
C SER A 168 -7.45 0.59 8.34
N ALA A 169 -7.28 1.86 8.70
CA ALA A 169 -6.00 2.56 8.62
C ALA A 169 -4.94 2.03 9.60
N ILE A 170 -5.34 1.59 10.80
CA ILE A 170 -4.45 0.93 11.76
C ILE A 170 -3.96 -0.40 11.16
N LEU A 171 -4.87 -1.22 10.61
CA LEU A 171 -4.52 -2.46 9.93
C LEU A 171 -3.59 -2.21 8.73
N PHE A 172 -3.84 -1.15 7.96
CA PHE A 172 -3.00 -0.75 6.84
C PHE A 172 -1.57 -0.42 7.29
N GLY A 173 -1.41 0.38 8.36
CA GLY A 173 -0.09 0.67 8.93
C GLY A 173 0.63 -0.58 9.44
N PHE A 174 -0.07 -1.46 10.16
CA PHE A 174 0.51 -2.71 10.65
C PHE A 174 0.84 -3.74 9.56
N ALA A 175 0.13 -3.73 8.43
CA ALA A 175 0.46 -4.55 7.27
C ALA A 175 1.86 -4.24 6.70
N HIS A 176 2.44 -3.10 7.09
CA HIS A 176 3.76 -2.62 6.70
C HIS A 176 4.73 -2.54 7.89
N ALA A 177 4.49 -3.35 8.94
CA ALA A 177 5.32 -3.33 10.15
C ALA A 177 6.78 -3.73 9.89
N ASP A 178 7.07 -4.42 8.79
CA ASP A 178 8.43 -4.73 8.31
C ASP A 178 9.25 -3.46 7.99
N ARG A 179 8.60 -2.29 7.88
CA ARG A 179 9.22 -1.03 7.49
C ARG A 179 9.64 -0.13 8.66
N GLY A 180 9.47 -0.58 9.90
CA GLY A 180 9.80 0.16 11.11
C GLY A 180 8.63 0.95 11.69
N SER A 181 8.78 1.40 12.94
CA SER A 181 7.68 2.02 13.70
C SER A 181 7.24 3.37 13.13
N GLY A 182 8.16 4.14 12.55
CA GLY A 182 7.86 5.40 11.88
C GLY A 182 6.99 5.19 10.64
N HIS A 183 7.24 4.11 9.87
CA HIS A 183 6.42 3.73 8.74
C HIS A 183 4.99 3.35 9.15
N ILE A 184 4.83 2.57 10.22
CA ILE A 184 3.49 2.21 10.73
C ILE A 184 2.68 3.48 11.01
N VAL A 185 3.27 4.44 11.73
CA VAL A 185 2.59 5.69 12.10
C VAL A 185 2.21 6.51 10.88
N VAL A 186 3.15 6.79 9.97
CA VAL A 186 2.85 7.61 8.78
C VAL A 186 1.84 6.92 7.87
N LEU A 187 1.94 5.60 7.67
CA LEU A 187 1.00 4.86 6.83
C LEU A 187 -0.38 4.75 7.48
N THR A 188 -0.50 4.68 8.80
CA THR A 188 -1.81 4.81 9.47
C THR A 188 -2.40 6.21 9.25
N LEU A 189 -1.61 7.28 9.33
CA LEU A 189 -2.10 8.65 9.10
C LEU A 189 -2.54 8.87 7.65
N LEU A 190 -1.72 8.45 6.67
CA LEU A 190 -2.10 8.44 5.26
C LEU A 190 -3.32 7.52 5.03
N GLY A 191 -3.35 6.41 5.76
CA GLY A 191 -4.43 5.44 5.81
C GLY A 191 -5.79 6.09 6.08
N ILE A 192 -5.83 6.92 7.13
CA ILE A 192 -6.97 7.74 7.52
C ILE A 192 -7.33 8.72 6.40
N GLY A 193 -6.34 9.45 5.87
CA GLY A 193 -6.54 10.43 4.79
C GLY A 193 -7.19 9.83 3.54
N TRP A 194 -6.69 8.69 3.05
CA TRP A 194 -7.29 7.99 1.92
C TRP A 194 -8.63 7.33 2.26
N GLY A 195 -8.84 6.90 3.52
CA GLY A 195 -10.15 6.45 4.00
C GLY A 195 -11.20 7.57 3.96
N ILE A 196 -10.84 8.78 4.36
CA ILE A 196 -11.69 9.98 4.24
C ILE A 196 -11.98 10.28 2.76
N LEU A 197 -10.94 10.27 1.91
CA LEU A 197 -11.09 10.47 0.47
C LEU A 197 -12.03 9.44 -0.16
N PHE A 198 -11.90 8.17 0.22
CA PHE A 198 -12.79 7.10 -0.22
C PHE A 198 -14.25 7.38 0.13
N VAL A 199 -14.55 7.76 1.38
CA VAL A 199 -15.94 8.00 1.80
C VAL A 199 -16.55 9.20 1.05
N PHE A 200 -15.75 10.22 0.71
CA PHE A 200 -16.24 11.39 -0.02
C PHE A 200 -16.29 11.23 -1.54
N SER A 201 -15.37 10.46 -2.12
CA SER A 201 -15.08 10.52 -3.56
C SER A 201 -14.92 9.15 -4.23
N GLY A 202 -15.07 8.08 -3.47
CA GLY A 202 -15.03 6.71 -3.98
C GLY A 202 -13.63 6.12 -4.08
N LEU A 203 -13.61 4.86 -4.49
CA LEU A 203 -12.41 4.02 -4.57
C LEU A 203 -11.42 4.54 -5.60
N VAL A 204 -11.92 5.04 -6.73
CA VAL A 204 -11.07 5.53 -7.82
C VAL A 204 -10.20 6.70 -7.37
N ALA A 205 -10.76 7.66 -6.63
CA ALA A 205 -10.00 8.80 -6.12
C ALA A 205 -8.91 8.36 -5.12
N ALA A 206 -9.26 7.45 -4.20
CA ALA A 206 -8.31 6.88 -3.24
C ALA A 206 -7.19 6.08 -3.92
N ALA A 207 -7.52 5.24 -4.91
CA ALA A 207 -6.56 4.48 -5.70
C ALA A 207 -5.58 5.39 -6.44
N ILE A 208 -6.08 6.43 -7.10
CA ILE A 208 -5.23 7.40 -7.79
C ILE A 208 -4.31 8.12 -6.80
N ALA A 209 -4.82 8.55 -5.65
CA ALA A 209 -4.00 9.20 -4.62
C ALA A 209 -2.86 8.30 -4.13
N HIS A 210 -3.16 7.02 -3.86
CA HIS A 210 -2.15 6.06 -3.41
C HIS A 210 -1.13 5.76 -4.51
N VAL A 211 -1.58 5.48 -5.74
CA VAL A 211 -0.69 5.23 -6.89
C VAL A 211 0.25 6.42 -7.13
N VAL A 212 -0.27 7.65 -7.09
CA VAL A 212 0.53 8.86 -7.25
C VAL A 212 1.54 9.01 -6.10
N THR A 213 1.13 8.76 -4.86
CA THR A 213 2.02 8.83 -3.69
C THR A 213 3.20 7.87 -3.85
N ASN A 214 2.92 6.60 -4.16
CA ASN A 214 3.95 5.58 -4.31
C ASN A 214 4.83 5.83 -5.54
N GLY A 215 4.23 6.26 -6.65
CA GLY A 215 4.96 6.62 -7.87
C GLY A 215 5.94 7.78 -7.65
N LEU A 216 5.50 8.84 -6.97
CA LEU A 216 6.36 9.97 -6.61
C LEU A 216 7.47 9.56 -5.63
N TYR A 217 7.17 8.70 -4.67
CA TYR A 217 8.17 8.19 -3.73
C TYR A 217 9.28 7.40 -4.42
N VAL A 218 8.92 6.53 -5.37
CA VAL A 218 9.90 5.76 -6.16
C VAL A 218 10.74 6.67 -7.05
N PHE A 219 10.09 7.64 -7.69
CA PHE A 219 10.79 8.64 -8.48
C PHE A 219 11.79 9.40 -7.61
N TYR A 220 11.36 9.90 -6.45
CA TYR A 220 12.21 10.57 -5.46
C TYR A 220 13.41 9.72 -5.04
N LEU A 221 13.20 8.44 -4.69
CA LEU A 221 14.29 7.54 -4.36
C LEU A 221 15.28 7.38 -5.52
N GLY A 222 14.80 7.26 -6.76
CA GLY A 222 15.65 7.16 -7.94
C GLY A 222 16.58 8.36 -8.15
N PHE A 223 16.13 9.59 -7.86
CA PHE A 223 17.02 10.77 -7.90
C PHE A 223 18.04 10.75 -6.76
N VAL A 224 17.58 10.53 -5.53
CA VAL A 224 18.45 10.58 -4.34
C VAL A 224 19.54 9.51 -4.39
N THR A 225 19.24 8.31 -4.91
CA THR A 225 20.25 7.25 -5.04
C THR A 225 21.27 7.53 -6.15
N ASN A 226 20.86 8.16 -7.26
CA ASN A 226 21.76 8.50 -8.34
C ASN A 226 22.79 9.56 -7.91
N ASP A 227 22.38 10.58 -7.15
CA ASP A 227 23.28 11.64 -6.67
C ASP A 227 24.34 11.15 -5.67
N LYS A 228 24.06 10.10 -4.90
CA LYS A 228 25.07 9.50 -4.01
C LYS A 228 26.15 8.75 -4.80
N SER A 229 25.76 7.99 -5.83
CA SER A 229 26.70 7.21 -6.64
C SER A 229 27.71 8.07 -7.41
N THR A 230 27.30 9.26 -7.85
CA THR A 230 28.17 10.20 -8.55
C THR A 230 29.18 10.84 -7.60
N ASN A 231 28.77 11.20 -6.37
CA ASN A 231 29.66 11.78 -5.37
C ASN A 231 30.73 10.80 -4.85
N ASP A 232 30.37 9.53 -4.60
CA ASP A 232 31.34 8.53 -4.12
C ASP A 232 32.43 8.22 -5.16
N SER A 233 32.08 8.25 -6.46
CA SER A 233 33.05 8.06 -7.55
C SER A 233 34.03 9.24 -7.71
N HIS A 234 33.63 10.45 -7.28
CA HIS A 234 34.50 11.62 -7.27
C HIS A 234 35.50 11.60 -6.10
N GLU A 235 35.10 11.13 -4.93
CA GLU A 235 36.03 11.00 -3.79
C GLU A 235 37.09 9.91 -4.04
N GLN A 236 36.70 8.77 -4.62
CA GLN A 236 37.65 7.69 -4.97
C GLN A 236 38.60 8.04 -6.13
N GLY A 237 38.26 9.04 -6.96
CA GLY A 237 39.09 9.49 -8.08
C GLY A 237 40.19 10.50 -7.70
N THR A 238 40.19 11.01 -6.47
CA THR A 238 41.15 12.05 -6.01
C THR A 238 42.24 11.54 -5.07
N SER A 239 42.28 10.24 -4.80
CA SER A 239 43.30 9.60 -3.95
C SER A 239 44.52 9.07 -4.74
N VAL A 240 45.04 9.85 -5.69
CA VAL A 240 46.27 9.53 -6.45
C VAL A 240 47.30 10.65 -6.28
#